data_AF-A0A7U9L2F1-F1
#
_entry.id   AF-A0A7U9L2F1-F1
#
_cell.length_a   1.000
_cell.length_b   1.000
_cell.length_c   1.000
_cell.angle_alpha   90.00
_cell.angle_beta   90.00
_cell.angle_gamma   90.00
#
_symmetry.space_group_name_H-M   'P 1'
#
loop_
_entity.id
_entity.type
_entity.pdbx_description
1 polymer ?
#
loop_
_entity_poly.entity_id
_entity_poly.type
_entity_poly.pdbx_seq_one_letter_code
_entity_poly.pdbx_strand_id
1 'polypeptide(L)'
;MRYPGEKYDRLTQGGCPFFDEDLTWAHDALVPQISTTLAAAARTGGAEFLDLSRAFEGREVCSDSTVQAGPGQQPSGSTSEWARFVTSGAGQGQRQESMHPNYYGQLALGTCLGLQLDRGRENHSCVNSAGSGPGAMRLRPVPAQALSRASAPPRTSSPQMPRLTSL
;
A
#
# COMPACT_ATOMS: atom_id res chain seq x y z
N MET A 1 3.59 13.84 10.42
CA MET A 1 2.25 14.13 9.86
C MET A 1 2.05 15.65 9.76
N ARG A 2 1.43 16.14 8.67
CA ARG A 2 1.25 17.58 8.40
C ARG A 2 0.32 18.31 9.37
N TYR A 3 -0.76 17.65 9.80
CA TYR A 3 -1.77 18.26 10.67
C TYR A 3 -1.55 17.83 12.13
N PRO A 4 -1.36 18.75 13.08
CA PRO A 4 -1.25 18.40 14.50
C PRO A 4 -2.60 17.92 15.07
N GLY A 5 -2.60 17.36 16.28
CA GLY A 5 -3.77 16.75 16.93
C GLY A 5 -3.83 15.24 16.70
N GLU A 6 -4.92 14.57 17.10
CA GLU A 6 -4.96 13.10 17.06
C GLU A 6 -6.29 12.50 16.58
N LYS A 7 -7.31 13.32 16.27
CA LYS A 7 -8.69 12.85 16.05
C LYS A 7 -9.41 13.58 14.91
N TYR A 8 -10.66 13.99 15.15
CA TYR A 8 -11.60 14.55 14.17
C TYR A 8 -11.08 15.78 13.42
N ASP A 9 -10.22 16.60 14.04
CA ASP A 9 -9.67 17.79 13.39
C ASP A 9 -8.83 17.43 12.16
N ARG A 10 -8.15 16.28 12.16
CA ARG A 10 -7.38 15.80 11.01
C ARG A 10 -8.28 15.26 9.90
N LEU A 11 -9.43 14.69 10.25
CA LEU A 11 -10.43 14.27 9.27
C LEU A 11 -10.95 15.48 8.49
N THR A 12 -11.29 16.55 9.18
CA THR A 12 -11.91 17.73 8.56
C THR A 12 -10.90 18.59 7.80
N GLN A 13 -9.64 18.66 8.25
CA GLN A 13 -8.60 19.46 7.59
C GLN A 13 -7.91 18.74 6.43
N GLY A 14 -7.62 17.44 6.59
CA GLY A 14 -6.76 16.68 5.68
C GLY A 14 -7.32 15.33 5.22
N GLY A 15 -8.41 14.86 5.83
CA GLY A 15 -8.97 13.53 5.59
C GLY A 15 -8.05 12.39 6.04
N CYS A 16 -7.37 12.54 7.18
CA CYS A 16 -6.54 11.50 7.79
C CYS A 16 -6.94 11.28 9.27
N PRO A 17 -8.04 10.57 9.54
CA PRO A 17 -8.63 10.44 10.88
C PRO A 17 -7.87 9.46 11.81
N PHE A 18 -6.54 9.42 11.75
CA PHE A 18 -5.74 8.43 12.47
C PHE A 18 -4.73 9.09 13.41
N PHE A 19 -4.41 8.37 14.48
CA PHE A 19 -3.35 8.72 15.40
C PHE A 19 -1.98 8.55 14.73
N ASP A 20 -0.99 9.34 15.15
CA ASP A 20 0.38 9.19 14.64
C ASP A 20 0.96 7.81 14.97
N GLU A 21 0.64 7.26 16.15
CA GLU A 21 1.05 5.91 16.55
C GLU A 21 0.46 4.84 15.62
N ASP A 22 -0.83 4.91 15.31
CA ASP A 22 -1.49 3.96 14.41
C ASP A 22 -0.92 4.03 12.99
N LEU A 23 -0.64 5.23 12.49
CA LEU A 23 -0.07 5.38 11.15
C LEU A 23 1.40 4.97 11.10
N THR A 24 2.16 5.24 12.15
CA THR A 24 3.54 4.75 12.29
C THR A 24 3.55 3.23 12.32
N TRP A 25 2.68 2.60 13.11
CA TRP A 25 2.52 1.15 13.14
C TRP A 25 2.07 0.59 11.78
N ALA A 26 1.11 1.24 11.13
CA ALA A 26 0.62 0.81 9.83
C ALA A 26 1.75 0.82 8.78
N HIS A 27 2.53 1.90 8.77
CA HIS A 27 3.64 2.12 7.86
C HIS A 27 4.84 1.20 8.13
N ASP A 28 5.28 1.08 9.39
CA ASP A 28 6.53 0.42 9.74
C ASP A 28 6.37 -1.08 10.01
N ALA A 29 5.17 -1.54 10.38
CA ALA A 29 4.92 -2.93 10.75
C ALA A 29 3.85 -3.59 9.87
N LEU A 30 2.63 -3.05 9.83
CA LEU A 30 1.49 -3.72 9.19
C LEU A 30 1.71 -3.91 7.68
N VAL A 31 2.02 -2.84 6.95
CA VAL A 31 2.20 -2.87 5.50
C VAL A 31 3.35 -3.80 5.09
N PRO A 32 4.54 -3.75 5.73
CA PRO A 32 5.60 -4.74 5.51
C PRO A 32 5.17 -6.20 5.79
N GLN A 33 4.36 -6.43 6.84
CA GLN A 33 3.85 -7.76 7.16
C GLN A 33 2.87 -8.28 6.10
N ILE A 34 1.99 -7.42 5.58
CA ILE A 34 1.09 -7.75 4.47
C ILE A 34 1.91 -8.11 3.23
N SER A 35 2.88 -7.27 2.86
CA SER A 35 3.76 -7.52 1.71
C SER A 35 4.51 -8.85 1.83
N THR A 36 5.07 -9.15 3.00
CA THR A 36 5.75 -10.43 3.27
C THR A 36 4.79 -11.63 3.13
N THR A 37 3.56 -11.50 3.62
CA THR A 37 2.52 -12.54 3.48
C THR A 37 2.17 -12.77 2.01
N LEU A 38 1.99 -11.70 1.24
CA LEU A 38 1.71 -11.79 -0.20
C LEU A 38 2.89 -12.38 -0.99
N ALA A 39 4.13 -12.02 -0.64
CA ALA A 39 5.33 -12.62 -1.23
C ALA A 39 5.38 -14.13 -1.01
N ALA A 40 5.01 -14.59 0.19
CA ALA A 40 4.94 -16.01 0.52
C ALA A 40 3.85 -16.75 -0.27
N ALA A 41 2.68 -16.12 -0.45
CA ALA A 41 1.60 -16.67 -1.26
C ALA A 41 2.02 -16.76 -2.74
N ALA A 42 2.62 -15.71 -3.30
CA ALA A 42 3.13 -15.69 -4.67
C ALA A 42 4.15 -16.81 -4.91
N ARG A 43 5.13 -16.97 -4.00
CA ARG A 43 6.11 -18.07 -4.05
C ARG A 43 5.45 -19.44 -4.01
N THR A 44 4.44 -19.63 -3.16
CA THR A 44 3.71 -20.90 -3.03
C THR A 44 2.94 -21.23 -4.31
N GLY A 45 2.37 -20.22 -4.97
CA GLY A 45 1.66 -20.36 -6.24
C GLY A 45 2.54 -20.35 -7.49
N GLY A 46 3.86 -20.18 -7.37
CA GLY A 46 4.76 -20.01 -8.51
C GLY A 46 4.54 -18.73 -9.31
N ALA A 47 3.96 -17.70 -8.69
CA ALA A 47 3.72 -16.39 -9.25
C ALA A 47 4.89 -15.42 -8.98
N GLU A 48 5.07 -14.46 -9.87
CA GLU A 48 5.97 -13.32 -9.67
C GLU A 48 5.39 -12.37 -8.62
N PHE A 49 6.27 -11.72 -7.88
CA PHE A 49 5.90 -10.79 -6.82
C PHE A 49 6.48 -9.41 -7.06
N LEU A 50 5.59 -8.41 -7.12
CA LEU A 50 5.92 -7.00 -7.15
C LEU A 50 5.52 -6.36 -5.81
N ASP A 51 6.51 -6.03 -5.00
CA ASP A 51 6.32 -5.35 -3.74
C ASP A 51 6.07 -3.85 -3.96
N LEU A 52 4.85 -3.42 -3.66
CA LEU A 52 4.40 -2.03 -3.76
C LEU A 52 4.31 -1.34 -2.39
N SER A 53 4.75 -2.00 -1.32
CA SER A 53 4.60 -1.51 0.07
C SER A 53 5.22 -0.14 0.32
N ARG A 54 6.24 0.23 -0.46
CA ARG A 54 6.97 1.50 -0.38
C ARG A 54 6.83 2.35 -1.64
N ALA A 55 5.85 2.05 -2.49
CA ALA A 55 5.66 2.78 -3.75
C ALA A 55 5.28 4.24 -3.51
N PHE A 56 4.53 4.52 -2.44
CA PHE A 56 3.98 5.86 -2.15
C PHE A 56 4.69 6.55 -0.98
N GLU A 57 5.89 6.11 -0.60
CA GLU A 57 6.66 6.70 0.51
C GLU A 57 6.77 8.24 0.36
N GLY A 58 6.28 9.00 1.34
CA GLY A 58 6.24 10.47 1.29
C GLY A 58 5.15 11.07 0.37
N ARG A 59 4.23 10.25 -0.13
CA ARG A 59 3.06 10.63 -0.96
C ARG A 59 1.75 10.21 -0.31
N GLU A 60 1.80 9.74 0.93
CA GLU A 60 0.64 9.37 1.72
C GLU A 60 -0.22 10.58 2.05
N VAL A 61 -1.51 10.34 2.28
CA VAL A 61 -2.43 11.35 2.76
C VAL A 61 -1.88 11.97 4.05
N CYS A 62 -1.84 13.30 4.12
CA CYS A 62 -1.31 14.06 5.26
C CYS A 62 0.19 13.88 5.56
N SER A 63 0.97 13.29 4.66
CA SER A 63 2.43 13.33 4.78
C SER A 63 2.94 14.78 4.77
N ASP A 64 4.02 15.04 5.49
CA ASP A 64 4.65 16.37 5.60
C ASP A 64 5.50 16.73 4.37
N SER A 65 5.84 15.72 3.56
CA SER A 65 6.59 15.85 2.31
C SER A 65 5.70 16.08 1.08
N THR A 66 4.40 16.29 1.29
CA THR A 66 3.40 16.43 0.22
C THR A 66 2.33 17.47 0.58
N VAL A 67 1.58 17.91 -0.42
CA VAL A 67 0.45 18.85 -0.28
C VAL A 67 -0.84 18.23 -0.81
N GLN A 68 -1.94 18.48 -0.10
CA GLN A 68 -3.27 18.07 -0.56
C GLN A 68 -3.74 19.00 -1.69
N ALA A 69 -4.26 18.42 -2.77
CA ALA A 69 -4.82 19.18 -3.88
C ALA A 69 -6.19 19.79 -3.51
N GLY A 70 -6.49 20.98 -4.03
CA GLY A 70 -7.74 21.69 -3.78
C GLY A 70 -7.86 22.98 -4.60
N PRO A 71 -8.91 23.80 -4.38
CA PRO A 71 -9.17 25.01 -5.17
C PRO A 71 -7.99 25.99 -5.27
N GLY A 72 -7.16 26.09 -4.22
CA GLY A 72 -5.95 26.93 -4.19
C GLY A 72 -4.64 26.19 -4.44
N GLN A 73 -4.67 24.87 -4.61
CA GLN A 73 -3.50 24.02 -4.76
C GLN A 73 -3.71 23.03 -5.89
N GLN A 74 -3.17 23.34 -7.07
CA GLN A 74 -3.28 22.45 -8.22
C GLN A 74 -2.57 21.11 -7.94
N PRO A 75 -3.14 19.98 -8.42
CA PRO A 75 -2.57 18.66 -8.22
C PRO A 75 -1.30 18.49 -9.06
N SER A 76 -0.21 18.00 -8.45
CA SER A 76 1.06 17.74 -9.11
C SER A 76 1.62 16.37 -8.74
N GLY A 77 2.16 15.65 -9.72
CA GLY A 77 2.78 14.34 -9.47
C GLY A 77 4.01 14.42 -8.56
N SER A 78 4.71 15.55 -8.51
CA SER A 78 5.94 15.73 -7.73
C SER A 78 5.72 16.32 -6.33
N THR A 79 4.54 16.84 -6.03
CA THR A 79 4.29 17.50 -4.74
C THR A 79 2.97 17.09 -4.08
N SER A 80 2.04 16.46 -4.79
CA SER A 80 0.74 16.08 -4.23
C SER A 80 0.69 14.66 -3.72
N GLU A 81 -0.27 14.41 -2.83
CA GLU A 81 -0.65 13.09 -2.33
C GLU A 81 -1.03 12.17 -3.50
N TRP A 82 -0.70 10.89 -3.42
CA TRP A 82 -0.98 9.90 -4.46
C TRP A 82 -2.15 8.97 -4.13
N ALA A 83 -2.70 9.09 -2.92
CA ALA A 83 -3.96 8.48 -2.52
C ALA A 83 -5.02 9.55 -2.27
N ARG A 84 -6.30 9.18 -2.36
CA ARG A 84 -7.38 10.06 -1.94
C ARG A 84 -7.53 10.07 -0.42
N PHE A 85 -7.70 11.26 0.12
CA PHE A 85 -8.00 11.47 1.53
C PHE A 85 -9.33 10.81 1.94
N VAL A 86 -9.47 10.51 3.23
CA VAL A 86 -10.66 9.89 3.80
C VAL A 86 -11.79 10.90 3.85
N THR A 87 -12.96 10.47 3.39
CA THR A 87 -14.21 11.23 3.46
C THR A 87 -15.17 10.55 4.42
N SER A 88 -16.02 11.33 5.10
CA SER A 88 -17.11 10.83 5.93
C SER A 88 -18.47 11.03 5.26
N GLY A 89 -19.48 10.26 5.71
CA GLY A 89 -20.85 10.34 5.21
C GLY A 89 -21.17 9.33 4.11
N ALA A 90 -22.47 9.24 3.75
CA ALA A 90 -22.97 8.33 2.74
C ALA A 90 -22.86 8.95 1.33
N GLY A 91 -21.70 8.82 0.69
CA GLY A 91 -21.49 9.06 -0.72
C GLY A 91 -21.43 7.76 -1.55
N GLN A 92 -21.32 7.90 -2.87
CA GLN A 92 -21.02 6.82 -3.83
C GLN A 92 -20.06 7.34 -4.91
N GLY A 93 -19.39 6.41 -5.61
CA GLY A 93 -18.45 6.70 -6.70
C GLY A 93 -17.14 7.31 -6.23
N GLN A 94 -16.54 8.18 -7.05
CA GLN A 94 -15.24 8.83 -6.79
C GLN A 94 -15.13 9.50 -5.41
N ARG A 95 -16.25 9.86 -4.78
CA ARG A 95 -16.27 10.45 -3.44
C ARG A 95 -15.99 9.44 -2.31
N GLN A 96 -16.09 8.12 -2.53
CA GLN A 96 -15.86 7.08 -1.52
C GLN A 96 -14.59 6.25 -1.75
N GLU A 97 -13.69 6.73 -2.60
CA GLU A 97 -12.41 6.08 -2.91
C GLU A 97 -11.36 6.37 -1.81
N SER A 98 -11.77 6.34 -0.54
CA SER A 98 -10.90 6.67 0.61
C SER A 98 -9.66 5.78 0.58
N MET A 99 -8.48 6.38 0.68
CA MET A 99 -7.16 5.75 0.60
C MET A 99 -6.85 5.00 -0.70
N HIS A 100 -7.69 5.11 -1.73
CA HIS A 100 -7.38 4.52 -3.02
C HIS A 100 -6.39 5.42 -3.80
N PRO A 101 -5.53 4.84 -4.65
CA PRO A 101 -4.67 5.61 -5.53
C PRO A 101 -5.47 6.58 -6.41
N ASN A 102 -5.07 7.84 -6.43
CA ASN A 102 -5.63 8.84 -7.34
C ASN A 102 -4.93 8.78 -8.71
N TYR A 103 -5.16 9.75 -9.59
CA TYR A 103 -4.52 9.81 -10.92
C TYR A 103 -3.00 9.57 -10.88
N TYR A 104 -2.27 10.25 -9.98
CA TYR A 104 -0.82 10.11 -9.89
C TYR A 104 -0.40 8.79 -9.25
N GLY A 105 -1.14 8.31 -8.25
CA GLY A 105 -0.92 6.99 -7.67
C GLY A 105 -1.10 5.87 -8.70
N GLN A 106 -2.16 5.94 -9.51
CA GLN A 106 -2.40 4.97 -10.58
C GLN A 106 -1.31 4.99 -11.65
N LEU A 107 -0.83 6.18 -12.04
CA LEU A 107 0.33 6.29 -12.94
C LEU A 107 1.60 5.67 -12.33
N ALA A 108 1.83 5.85 -11.04
CA ALA A 108 3.00 5.30 -10.35
C ALA A 108 2.92 3.77 -10.32
N LEU A 109 1.76 3.21 -9.95
CA LEU A 109 1.54 1.76 -9.98
C LEU A 109 1.65 1.18 -11.39
N GLY A 110 1.09 1.87 -12.40
CA GLY A 110 1.23 1.49 -13.80
C GLY A 110 2.69 1.48 -14.28
N THR A 111 3.48 2.48 -13.86
CA THR A 111 4.92 2.54 -14.16
C THR A 111 5.66 1.37 -13.51
N CYS A 112 5.37 1.04 -12.25
CA CYS A 112 5.94 -0.13 -11.57
C CYS A 112 5.62 -1.43 -12.30
N LEU A 113 4.37 -1.61 -12.71
CA LEU A 113 3.93 -2.80 -13.44
C LEU A 113 4.64 -2.91 -14.80
N GLY A 114 4.74 -1.81 -15.55
CA GLY A 114 5.47 -1.79 -16.83
C GLY A 114 6.93 -2.20 -16.65
N LEU A 115 7.63 -1.60 -15.68
CA LEU A 115 9.02 -1.95 -15.37
C LEU A 115 9.17 -3.43 -14.99
N GLN A 116 8.22 -3.99 -14.23
CA GLN A 116 8.24 -5.40 -13.83
C GLN A 116 8.10 -6.32 -15.04
N LEU A 117 7.16 -6.01 -15.95
CA LEU A 117 6.93 -6.79 -17.17
C LEU A 117 8.14 -6.77 -18.11
N ASP A 118 8.93 -5.69 -18.11
CA ASP A 118 10.14 -5.56 -18.93
C ASP A 118 11.37 -6.33 -18.40
N ARG A 119 11.36 -6.74 -17.12
CA ARG A 119 12.53 -7.37 -16.45
C ARG A 119 12.50 -8.90 -16.43
N GLY A 120 11.46 -9.53 -16.99
CA GLY A 120 11.29 -10.98 -16.93
C GLY A 120 10.87 -11.47 -15.54
N ARG A 121 10.99 -12.78 -15.29
CA ARG A 121 10.36 -13.47 -14.14
C ARG A 121 11.18 -13.35 -12.84
N GLU A 122 11.37 -12.13 -12.36
CA GLU A 122 12.09 -11.83 -11.13
C GLU A 122 11.19 -11.06 -10.14
N ASN A 123 11.46 -11.19 -8.84
CA ASN A 123 10.71 -10.43 -7.85
C ASN A 123 11.39 -9.08 -7.60
N HIS A 124 10.62 -8.00 -7.54
CA HIS A 124 11.12 -6.65 -7.29
C HIS A 124 10.29 -5.91 -6.26
N SER A 125 10.92 -4.95 -5.58
CA SER A 125 10.22 -3.86 -4.90
C SER A 125 10.22 -2.63 -5.80
N CYS A 126 9.07 -2.01 -5.96
CA CYS A 126 8.96 -0.74 -6.66
C CYS A 126 8.87 0.41 -5.67
N VAL A 127 9.69 1.44 -5.87
CA VAL A 127 9.76 2.61 -5.00
C VAL A 127 9.71 3.88 -5.83
N ASN A 128 9.24 4.96 -5.20
CA ASN A 128 9.36 6.28 -5.80
C ASN A 128 10.77 6.87 -5.59
N SER A 129 10.94 8.07 -6.12
CA SER A 129 12.07 8.94 -5.83
C SER A 129 11.53 10.24 -5.24
N ALA A 130 12.05 10.65 -4.08
CA ALA A 130 11.57 11.82 -3.36
C ALA A 130 11.57 13.06 -4.27
N GLY A 131 10.51 13.87 -4.18
CA GLY A 131 10.33 15.07 -5.03
C GLY A 131 10.10 14.79 -6.52
N SER A 132 10.07 13.53 -6.95
CA SER A 132 9.86 13.15 -8.36
C SER A 132 8.40 12.75 -8.61
N GLY A 133 8.00 12.81 -9.89
CA GLY A 133 6.67 12.39 -10.33
C GLY A 133 6.55 10.88 -10.58
N PRO A 134 5.33 10.40 -10.90
CA PRO A 134 5.04 8.98 -11.12
C PRO A 134 5.84 8.27 -12.22
N GLY A 135 6.39 9.01 -13.19
CA GLY A 135 7.25 8.42 -14.23
C GLY A 135 8.64 8.02 -13.74
N ALA A 136 9.03 8.45 -12.54
CA ALA A 136 10.36 8.20 -11.96
C ALA A 136 10.37 7.02 -10.96
N MET A 137 9.34 6.17 -11.01
CA MET A 137 9.33 4.91 -10.25
C MET A 137 10.49 4.03 -10.69
N ARG A 138 11.01 3.23 -9.76
CA ARG A 138 12.15 2.36 -10.03
C ARG A 138 12.01 1.04 -9.29
N LEU A 139 12.49 -0.01 -9.93
CA LEU A 139 12.61 -1.31 -9.31
C LEU A 139 13.90 -1.39 -8.47
N ARG A 140 13.81 -2.15 -7.40
CA ARG A 140 14.91 -2.57 -6.54
C ARG A 140 14.78 -4.07 -6.31
N PRO A 141 15.88 -4.78 -6.01
CA PRO A 141 15.78 -6.12 -5.46
C PRO A 141 14.88 -6.12 -4.22
N VAL A 142 14.01 -7.12 -4.11
CA VAL A 142 13.16 -7.28 -2.91
C VAL A 142 14.05 -7.43 -1.67
N PRO A 143 13.77 -6.74 -0.55
CA PRO A 143 14.49 -6.93 0.69
C PRO A 143 14.49 -8.41 1.10
N ALA A 144 15.66 -8.94 1.47
CA ALA A 144 15.81 -10.34 1.86
C ALA A 144 14.83 -10.77 2.98
N GLN A 145 14.39 -9.81 3.81
CA GLN A 145 13.41 -10.01 4.88
C GLN A 145 12.01 -10.39 4.36
N ALA A 146 11.56 -9.81 3.24
CA ALA A 146 10.28 -10.15 2.61
C ALA A 146 10.32 -11.53 1.92
N LEU A 147 11.52 -12.04 1.62
CA LEU A 147 11.73 -13.36 1.03
C LEU A 147 11.98 -14.45 2.09
N SER A 148 12.35 -14.06 3.32
CA SER A 148 12.68 -15.01 4.39
C SER A 148 11.41 -15.49 5.09
N ARG A 149 11.17 -16.80 4.95
CA ARG A 149 10.20 -17.66 5.66
C ARG A 149 9.13 -16.91 6.47
N ALA A 150 7.98 -16.66 5.84
CA ALA A 150 6.75 -16.93 6.57
C ALA A 150 6.83 -18.41 6.98
N SER A 151 7.08 -18.68 8.27
CA SER A 151 6.86 -20.00 8.83
C SER A 151 5.42 -20.34 8.48
N ALA A 152 5.24 -21.30 7.56
CA ALA A 152 3.92 -21.83 7.29
C ALA A 152 3.36 -22.24 8.67
N PRO A 153 2.13 -21.81 9.03
CA PRO A 153 1.50 -22.37 10.22
C PRO A 153 1.55 -23.90 10.05
N PRO A 154 1.86 -24.66 11.13
CA PRO A 154 1.86 -26.11 11.03
C PRO A 154 0.52 -26.53 10.42
N ARG A 155 0.57 -27.34 9.36
CA ARG A 155 -0.62 -27.97 8.80
C ARG A 155 -1.27 -28.74 9.94
N THR A 156 -2.31 -28.19 10.55
CA THR A 156 -3.18 -28.97 11.41
C THR A 156 -3.80 -30.01 10.49
N SER A 157 -3.50 -31.28 10.74
CA SER A 157 -4.20 -32.39 10.11
C SER A 157 -5.69 -32.15 10.33
N SER A 158 -6.46 -32.03 9.25
CA SER A 158 -7.92 -32.02 9.34
C SER A 158 -8.36 -33.21 10.20
N PRO A 159 -9.22 -33.02 11.21
CA PRO A 159 -9.78 -34.16 11.91
C PRO A 159 -10.50 -35.03 10.88
N GLN A 160 -10.09 -36.29 10.76
CA GLN A 160 -10.82 -37.27 9.97
C GLN A 160 -12.22 -37.35 10.59
N MET A 161 -13.24 -36.95 9.82
CA MET A 161 -14.62 -37.21 10.21
C MET A 161 -14.79 -38.72 10.34
N PRO A 162 -15.27 -39.24 11.49
CA PRO A 162 -15.56 -40.66 11.61
C PRO A 162 -16.64 -41.01 10.58
N ARG A 163 -16.37 -42.03 9.77
CA ARG A 163 -17.39 -42.63 8.90
C ARG A 163 -18.47 -43.19 9.81
N LEU A 164 -19.68 -42.64 9.74
CA LEU A 164 -20.86 -43.30 10.28
C LEU A 164 -21.08 -44.58 9.49
N THR A 165 -20.77 -45.73 10.10
CA THR A 165 -21.34 -47.00 9.67
C THR A 165 -22.82 -46.98 10.03
N SER A 166 -23.68 -46.96 9.02
CA SER A 166 -25.11 -47.20 9.16
C SER A 166 -25.35 -48.56 9.81
N LEU A 167 -26.25 -48.57 10.80
CA LEU A 167 -26.93 -49.78 11.28
C LEU A 167 -27.93 -50.26 10.24
#